data_AF-A0A529QZK6-F1
#
_entry.id   AF-A0A529QZK6-F1
#
_cell.length_a   1.000
_cell.length_b   1.000
_cell.length_c   1.000
_cell.angle_alpha   90.00
_cell.angle_beta   90.00
_cell.angle_gamma   90.00
#
_symmetry.space_group_name_H-M   'P 1'
#
loop_
_entity.id
_entity.type
_entity.pdbx_description
1 polymer ?
#
loop_
_entity_poly.entity_id
_entity_poly.type
_entity_poly.pdbx_seq_one_letter_code
_entity_poly.pdbx_strand_id
1 'polypeptide(L)'
;MSSNAPATAEVRTFPNAKVQPSTEAPEIPVQPAAEAPAKKKRSVRSFLLPVIGLALLGAGSYYGYNYWTDGRFMISTDDAYVQADMSFVSPKISGYIDKVLVSENQQVKAGDPLFVIDNGDYRIA
;
A
#
# COMPACT_ATOMS: atom_id res chain seq x y z
N MET A 1 -56.28 -60.59 98.78
CA MET A 1 -57.13 -59.64 98.02
C MET A 1 -56.18 -58.77 97.20
N SER A 2 -55.91 -59.15 95.96
CA SER A 2 -56.44 -58.57 94.70
C SER A 2 -55.84 -57.21 94.29
N SER A 3 -54.94 -57.28 93.29
CA SER A 3 -54.97 -56.63 91.97
C SER A 3 -55.47 -55.18 91.82
N ASN A 4 -54.68 -54.30 91.17
CA ASN A 4 -54.89 -53.83 89.78
C ASN A 4 -54.05 -52.59 89.39
N ALA A 5 -53.21 -52.74 88.34
CA ALA A 5 -53.14 -51.97 87.07
C ALA A 5 -52.90 -50.41 87.05
N PRO A 6 -52.58 -49.77 85.88
CA PRO A 6 -51.29 -49.07 85.63
C PRO A 6 -51.42 -47.62 85.12
N ALA A 7 -50.30 -46.90 84.90
CA ALA A 7 -50.23 -45.72 84.00
C ALA A 7 -48.78 -45.30 83.69
N THR A 8 -48.43 -45.21 82.39
CA THR A 8 -47.21 -44.57 81.88
C THR A 8 -47.53 -43.12 81.51
N ALA A 9 -46.68 -42.16 81.87
CA ALA A 9 -46.74 -40.79 81.36
C ALA A 9 -45.34 -40.15 81.21
N GLU A 10 -45.23 -39.40 80.13
CA GLU A 10 -44.09 -38.82 79.41
C GLU A 10 -43.47 -37.60 80.14
N VAL A 11 -42.14 -37.43 80.08
CA VAL A 11 -41.44 -36.22 80.54
C VAL A 11 -40.75 -35.55 79.36
N ARG A 12 -41.17 -34.30 79.09
CA ARG A 12 -40.57 -33.40 78.10
C ARG A 12 -39.60 -32.44 78.78
N THR A 13 -38.47 -32.14 78.14
CA THR A 13 -37.75 -30.87 78.36
C THR A 13 -37.06 -30.40 77.08
N PHE A 14 -37.28 -29.13 76.78
CA PHE A 14 -36.98 -28.36 75.56
C PHE A 14 -35.62 -27.63 75.64
N PRO A 15 -35.15 -26.97 74.55
CA PRO A 15 -33.77 -26.93 74.11
C PRO A 15 -32.95 -25.75 74.64
N ASN A 16 -31.63 -25.91 74.53
CA ASN A 16 -30.61 -24.94 74.95
C ASN A 16 -30.23 -24.03 73.77
N ALA A 17 -30.36 -22.71 73.94
CA ALA A 17 -29.84 -21.71 73.02
C ALA A 17 -29.13 -20.62 73.83
N LYS A 18 -27.81 -20.51 73.64
CA LYS A 18 -27.02 -19.31 73.97
C LYS A 18 -26.57 -18.70 72.65
N VAL A 19 -26.85 -17.41 72.44
CA VAL A 19 -25.90 -16.34 72.06
C VAL A 19 -26.70 -15.02 72.04
N GLN A 20 -26.20 -14.02 72.75
CA GLN A 20 -26.74 -12.65 72.88
C GLN A 20 -26.25 -11.73 71.76
N PRO A 21 -26.93 -10.58 71.52
CA PRO A 21 -27.09 -10.02 70.19
C PRO A 21 -26.15 -8.87 69.80
N SER A 22 -26.09 -8.72 68.49
CA SER A 22 -25.57 -7.71 67.58
C SER A 22 -25.67 -6.24 68.01
N THR A 23 -24.62 -5.47 67.71
CA THR A 23 -24.65 -3.99 67.59
C THR A 23 -24.62 -3.64 66.10
N GLU A 24 -25.61 -2.84 65.68
CA GLU A 24 -25.91 -2.25 64.37
C GLU A 24 -25.49 -0.77 64.44
N ALA A 25 -24.65 -0.17 63.57
CA ALA A 25 -24.84 0.39 62.21
C ALA A 25 -23.89 1.63 62.09
N PRO A 26 -23.57 2.22 60.92
CA PRO A 26 -24.37 2.23 59.68
C PRO A 26 -23.63 1.90 58.38
N GLU A 27 -24.43 1.35 57.46
CA GLU A 27 -24.12 1.03 56.07
C GLU A 27 -23.96 2.29 55.22
N ILE A 28 -22.88 2.32 54.43
CA ILE A 28 -22.76 3.26 53.30
C ILE A 28 -23.47 2.63 52.10
N PRO A 29 -24.32 3.36 51.34
CA PRO A 29 -25.09 2.80 50.25
C PRO A 29 -24.18 2.28 49.13
N VAL A 30 -24.31 1.00 48.78
CA VAL A 30 -23.66 0.39 47.62
C VAL A 30 -24.43 0.83 46.37
N GLN A 31 -23.88 1.77 45.60
CA GLN A 31 -24.41 2.12 44.28
C GLN A 31 -24.07 1.01 43.26
N PRO A 32 -25.05 0.54 42.44
CA PRO A 32 -24.81 -0.43 41.38
C PRO A 32 -23.93 0.10 40.24
N ALA A 33 -23.20 -0.84 39.63
CA ALA A 33 -22.26 -0.68 38.53
C ALA A 33 -22.64 0.31 37.41
N ALA A 34 -21.64 1.07 36.95
CA ALA A 34 -21.52 1.45 35.55
C ALA A 34 -20.11 1.10 35.09
N GLU A 35 -19.92 -0.17 34.72
CA GLU A 35 -18.74 -0.61 33.98
C GLU A 35 -18.75 0.15 32.64
N ALA A 36 -17.83 1.11 32.49
CA ALA A 36 -17.69 1.86 31.25
C ALA A 36 -17.44 0.88 30.10
N PRO A 37 -18.18 0.95 28.98
CA PRO A 37 -18.04 -0.03 27.92
C PRO A 37 -16.60 0.04 27.40
N ALA A 38 -15.83 -1.03 27.63
CA ALA A 38 -14.50 -1.15 27.09
C ALA A 38 -14.60 -1.02 25.57
N LYS A 39 -14.16 0.11 25.02
CA LYS A 39 -14.14 0.34 23.57
C LYS A 39 -13.33 -0.79 22.96
N LYS A 40 -13.99 -1.73 22.29
CA LYS A 40 -13.32 -2.80 21.53
C LYS A 40 -12.31 -2.10 20.63
N LYS A 41 -11.01 -2.24 20.93
CA LYS A 41 -9.93 -1.80 20.05
C LYS A 41 -10.17 -2.52 18.74
N ARG A 42 -10.74 -1.81 17.74
CA ARG A 42 -10.89 -2.37 16.40
C ARG A 42 -9.50 -2.82 16.00
N SER A 43 -9.37 -4.13 15.78
CA SER A 43 -8.10 -4.73 15.41
C SER A 43 -7.54 -3.96 14.23
N VAL A 44 -6.27 -3.56 14.29
CA VAL A 44 -5.57 -2.84 13.20
C VAL A 44 -5.75 -3.58 11.86
N ARG A 45 -5.94 -4.91 11.94
CA ARG A 45 -6.30 -5.81 10.85
C ARG A 45 -7.57 -5.42 10.08
N SER A 46 -8.55 -4.80 10.75
CA SER A 46 -9.80 -4.32 10.16
C SER A 46 -9.63 -3.11 9.25
N PHE A 47 -8.54 -2.34 9.42
CA PHE A 47 -8.19 -1.22 8.54
C PHE A 47 -7.07 -1.60 7.55
N LEU A 48 -6.16 -2.48 7.94
CA LEU A 48 -5.11 -3.00 7.06
C LEU A 48 -5.66 -3.76 5.86
N LEU A 49 -6.64 -4.65 6.05
CA LEU A 49 -7.23 -5.45 4.97
C LEU A 49 -7.82 -4.61 3.81
N PRO A 50 -8.68 -3.59 4.05
CA PRO A 50 -9.20 -2.77 2.96
C PRO A 50 -8.13 -1.90 2.31
N VAL A 51 -7.13 -1.41 3.06
CA VAL A 51 -6.01 -0.64 2.49
C VAL A 51 -5.17 -1.52 1.55
N ILE A 52 -4.85 -2.74 1.96
CA ILE A 52 -4.15 -3.72 1.11
C ILE A 52 -5.00 -4.04 -0.12
N GLY A 53 -6.32 -4.23 0.04
CA GLY A 53 -7.23 -4.48 -1.08
C GLY A 53 -7.25 -3.33 -2.10
N LEU A 54 -7.33 -2.08 -1.62
CA LEU A 54 -7.24 -0.88 -2.46
C LEU A 54 -5.88 -0.74 -3.14
N ALA A 55 -4.79 -1.04 -2.44
CA ALA A 55 -3.45 -1.01 -3.01
C ALA A 55 -3.28 -2.06 -4.11
N LEU A 56 -3.78 -3.28 -3.90
CA LEU A 56 -3.74 -4.35 -4.90
C LEU A 56 -4.61 -4.03 -6.11
N LEU A 57 -5.82 -3.48 -5.89
CA LEU A 57 -6.68 -3.02 -6.98
C LEU A 57 -6.01 -1.89 -7.78
N GLY A 58 -5.45 -0.89 -7.09
CA GLY A 58 -4.74 0.22 -7.74
C GLY A 58 -3.55 -0.27 -8.57
N ALA A 59 -2.71 -1.13 -8.00
CA ALA A 59 -1.56 -1.71 -8.69
C ALA A 59 -1.99 -2.58 -9.88
N GLY A 60 -3.02 -3.42 -9.70
CA GLY A 60 -3.56 -4.26 -10.76
C GLY A 60 -4.20 -3.47 -11.90
N SER A 61 -4.97 -2.42 -11.58
CA SER A 61 -5.55 -1.51 -12.56
C SER A 61 -4.48 -0.73 -13.32
N TYR A 62 -3.45 -0.22 -12.62
CA TYR A 62 -2.34 0.49 -13.24
C TYR A 62 -1.55 -0.42 -14.20
N TYR A 63 -1.16 -1.60 -13.73
CA TYR A 63 -0.43 -2.57 -14.56
C TYR A 63 -1.28 -3.06 -15.74
N GLY A 64 -2.55 -3.38 -15.50
CA GLY A 64 -3.48 -3.81 -16.53
C GLY A 64 -3.72 -2.74 -17.60
N TYR A 65 -3.84 -1.48 -17.19
CA TYR A 65 -3.94 -0.35 -18.12
C TYR A 65 -2.68 -0.26 -19.00
N ASN A 66 -1.50 -0.21 -18.36
CA ASN A 66 -0.22 -0.09 -19.07
C ASN A 66 0.04 -1.26 -20.03
N TYR A 67 -0.35 -2.48 -19.64
CA TYR A 67 -0.26 -3.65 -20.52
C TYR A 67 -1.21 -3.55 -21.72
N TRP A 68 -2.44 -3.05 -21.50
CA TRP A 68 -3.46 -2.92 -22.55
C TRP A 68 -3.16 -1.80 -23.55
N THR A 69 -2.55 -0.71 -23.09
CA THR A 69 -2.21 0.45 -23.93
C THR A 69 -0.88 0.28 -24.64
N ASP A 70 0.15 -0.18 -23.93
CA ASP A 70 1.54 -0.13 -24.42
C ASP A 70 2.18 -1.52 -24.45
N GLY A 71 2.13 -2.23 -23.31
CA GLY A 71 2.88 -3.47 -23.08
C GLY A 71 2.68 -4.55 -24.14
N ARG A 72 1.43 -4.80 -24.54
CA ARG A 72 1.09 -5.86 -25.51
C ARG A 72 1.56 -5.59 -26.94
N PHE A 73 2.05 -4.39 -27.24
CA PHE A 73 2.50 -3.98 -28.58
C PHE A 73 4.01 -3.79 -28.69
N MET A 74 4.74 -3.91 -27.59
CA MET A 74 6.19 -3.80 -27.59
C MET A 74 6.80 -5.07 -28.18
N ILE A 75 7.42 -4.92 -29.35
CA ILE A 75 8.16 -5.99 -30.02
C ILE A 75 9.65 -5.74 -29.75
N SER A 76 10.32 -6.75 -29.19
CA SER A 76 11.77 -6.74 -29.00
C SER A 76 12.42 -7.60 -30.06
N THR A 77 13.38 -7.04 -30.78
CA THR A 77 14.22 -7.77 -31.73
C THR A 77 15.61 -7.15 -31.70
N ASP A 78 16.63 -7.99 -31.87
CA ASP A 78 18.00 -7.53 -32.01
C ASP A 78 18.29 -7.07 -33.45
N ASP A 79 17.45 -7.48 -34.41
CA ASP A 79 17.59 -7.17 -35.84
C ASP A 79 16.63 -6.06 -36.29
N ALA A 80 16.75 -4.88 -35.68
CA ALA A 80 16.00 -3.70 -36.08
C ALA A 80 16.86 -2.77 -36.95
N TYR A 81 16.48 -2.59 -38.21
CA TYR A 81 17.14 -1.68 -39.15
C TYR A 81 16.23 -0.50 -39.49
N VAL A 82 16.81 0.70 -39.52
CA VAL A 82 16.09 1.92 -39.94
C VAL A 82 16.33 2.15 -41.43
N GLN A 83 15.24 2.32 -42.19
CA GLN A 83 15.31 2.76 -43.57
C GLN A 83 15.23 4.29 -43.59
N ALA A 84 16.16 4.93 -44.29
CA ALA A 84 16.19 6.38 -44.47
C ALA A 84 16.38 6.72 -45.94
N ASP A 85 15.71 7.77 -46.39
CA ASP A 85 15.93 8.32 -47.72
C ASP A 85 17.23 9.13 -47.72
N MET A 86 18.19 8.71 -48.55
CA MET A 86 19.49 9.38 -48.67
C MET A 86 19.55 10.15 -49.98
N SER A 87 20.05 11.39 -49.91
CA SER A 87 20.33 12.22 -51.08
C SER A 87 21.81 12.57 -51.12
N PHE A 88 22.41 12.47 -52.29
CA PHE A 88 23.81 12.86 -52.48
C PHE A 88 23.92 14.38 -52.70
N VAL A 89 24.82 15.02 -51.95
CA VAL A 89 25.14 16.44 -52.08
C VAL A 89 26.55 16.55 -52.59
N SER A 90 26.73 17.24 -53.72
CA SER A 90 28.04 17.49 -54.32
C SER A 90 28.28 19.00 -54.49
N PRO A 91 29.54 19.45 -54.34
CA PRO A 91 29.88 20.81 -54.68
C PRO A 91 29.87 21.02 -56.19
N LYS A 92 29.57 22.26 -56.60
CA LYS A 92 29.59 22.65 -58.03
C LYS A 92 30.99 22.76 -58.62
N ILE A 93 32.00 22.88 -57.75
CA ILE A 93 33.41 23.04 -58.11
C ILE A 93 34.22 21.93 -57.47
N SER A 94 35.31 21.55 -58.13
CA SER A 94 36.31 20.65 -57.56
C SER A 94 37.27 21.42 -56.66
N GLY A 95 37.68 20.84 -55.54
CA GLY A 95 38.65 21.43 -54.63
C GLY A 95 38.89 20.54 -53.41
N TYR A 96 39.90 20.89 -52.62
CA TYR A 96 40.22 20.19 -51.37
C TYR A 96 39.28 20.63 -50.24
N ILE A 97 38.95 19.73 -49.32
CA ILE A 97 38.15 20.05 -48.14
C ILE A 97 39.07 20.72 -47.10
N ASP A 98 38.75 21.93 -46.69
CA ASP A 98 39.42 22.64 -45.58
C ASP A 98 38.84 22.19 -44.24
N LYS A 99 37.50 22.17 -44.11
CA LYS A 99 36.81 21.85 -42.84
C LYS A 99 35.52 21.07 -43.07
N VAL A 100 35.21 20.17 -42.13
CA VAL A 100 33.89 19.54 -41.99
C VAL A 100 33.20 20.18 -40.79
N LEU A 101 32.00 20.70 -40.99
CA LEU A 101 31.28 21.51 -40.00
C LEU A 101 30.16 20.74 -39.29
N VAL A 102 30.01 19.45 -39.61
CA VAL A 102 28.97 18.58 -39.07
C VAL A 102 29.55 17.37 -38.38
N SER A 103 28.87 16.90 -37.34
CA SER A 103 29.15 15.62 -36.69
C SER A 103 28.16 14.54 -37.12
N GLU A 104 28.45 13.30 -36.77
CA GLU A 104 27.52 12.18 -36.98
C GLU A 104 26.17 12.45 -36.32
N ASN A 105 25.09 12.07 -37.03
CA ASN A 105 23.69 12.22 -36.60
C ASN A 105 23.26 13.65 -36.24
N GLN A 106 24.03 14.66 -36.62
CA GLN A 106 23.68 16.06 -36.40
C GLN A 106 22.46 16.44 -37.26
N GLN A 107 21.44 17.00 -36.62
CA GLN A 107 20.34 17.63 -37.36
C GLN A 107 20.81 18.93 -38.01
N VAL A 108 20.56 19.07 -39.31
CA VAL A 108 20.89 20.25 -40.10
C VAL A 108 19.65 20.79 -40.80
N LYS A 109 19.66 22.09 -41.10
CA LYS A 109 18.60 22.78 -41.82
C LYS A 109 19.06 23.17 -43.22
N ALA A 110 18.10 23.46 -44.09
CA ALA A 110 18.41 23.98 -45.41
C ALA A 110 19.20 25.30 -45.30
N GLY A 111 20.34 25.36 -45.99
CA GLY A 111 21.26 26.50 -45.96
C GLY A 111 22.41 26.34 -44.97
N ASP A 112 22.39 25.33 -44.09
CA ASP A 112 23.50 25.09 -43.17
C ASP A 112 24.73 24.60 -43.95
N PRO A 113 25.93 25.18 -43.71
CA PRO A 113 27.14 24.75 -44.38
C PRO A 113 27.61 23.40 -43.79
N LEU A 114 27.80 22.40 -44.66
CA LEU A 114 28.22 21.06 -44.24
C LEU A 114 29.74 20.92 -44.21
N PHE A 115 30.44 21.51 -45.17
CA PHE A 115 31.89 21.53 -45.28
C PHE A 115 32.36 22.77 -46.04
N VAL A 116 33.63 23.12 -45.86
CA VAL A 116 34.30 24.24 -46.52
C VAL A 116 35.34 23.70 -47.47
N ILE A 117 35.33 24.21 -48.71
CA ILE A 117 36.35 23.91 -49.72
C ILE A 117 37.46 24.97 -49.60
N ASP A 118 38.71 24.54 -49.69
CA ASP A 118 39.87 25.42 -49.75
C ASP A 118 39.77 26.34 -50.98
N ASN A 119 39.94 27.65 -50.75
CA ASN A 119 39.79 28.68 -51.76
C ASN A 119 41.12 29.26 -52.26
N GLY A 120 42.27 28.62 -51.94
CA GLY A 120 43.60 29.06 -52.35
C GLY A 120 43.68 29.46 -53.84
N ASP A 121 43.36 28.52 -54.74
CA ASP A 121 43.41 28.76 -56.19
C ASP A 121 42.39 29.81 -56.66
N TYR A 122 41.25 29.94 -55.96
CA TYR A 122 40.19 30.90 -56.29
C TYR A 122 40.47 32.32 -55.82
N ARG A 123 41.48 32.54 -54.97
CA ARG A 123 41.85 33.87 -54.44
C ARG A 123 42.92 34.58 -55.28
N ILE A 124 43.61 33.87 -56.16
CA ILE A 124 44.72 34.38 -56.96
C ILE A 124 44.25 34.75 -58.39
N ALA A 125 43.08 34.28 -58.80
CA ALA A 125 42.46 34.52 -60.11
C ALA A 125 41.74 35.88 -60.22
#